data_AF-X1AC17-F1
#
_entry.id   AF-X1AC17-F1
#
_cell.length_a   1.000
_cell.length_b   1.000
_cell.length_c   1.000
_cell.angle_alpha   90.00
_cell.angle_beta   90.00
_cell.angle_gamma   90.00
#
_symmetry.space_group_name_H-M   'P 1'
#
loop_
_entity.id
_entity.type
_entity.pdbx_description
1 polymer ?
#
loop_
_entity_poly.entity_id
_entity_poly.type
_entity_poly.pdbx_seq_one_letter_code
_entity_poly.pdbx_strand_id
1 'polypeptide(L)'
;MQLIPTIDRLARSAIYAMNEPTGFVDKTETTLSISTRTVTITPTGTSFTFWQQGKKYVKTGAENTDIADTDGIHAVYYDDGSLTSIVNPSEAQYDELMEDKVIVALVYWNSTDVDAYIFGDERHGCIMSGATHHYLHDTVGAAYQDGLTASGYVVDGTTDADLTFELTDGEFYDEDLEIEIEDGTPANWYEQQLNGGDAEIPILYRSGNPGHWTQDAATDLPYKTGGSGRMAYNSEAAGTWGQTEVTDGKWVSATLVATNDSEYPIKMIQGQSEYATKATAIEDANSEILALGNLPTKEWVVLYRFVMQTKNTYGSTPKAIIRDATDFRGSEISGTAAVASDHGALAGLADDDHSQYVLADG
;
A
#
# COMPACT_ATOMS: atom_id res chain seq x y z
N MET A 1 -41.79 -38.31 16.77
CA MET A 1 -41.43 -36.96 16.29
C MET A 1 -39.91 -36.90 16.26
N GLN A 2 -39.33 -37.31 15.15
CA GLN A 2 -37.89 -37.41 14.96
C GLN A 2 -37.43 -36.07 14.38
N LEU A 3 -36.68 -35.29 15.16
CA LEU A 3 -36.16 -33.99 14.75
C LEU A 3 -35.24 -34.17 13.53
N ILE A 4 -35.42 -33.30 12.55
CA ILE A 4 -34.81 -33.31 11.21
C ILE A 4 -33.29 -33.08 11.33
N PRO A 5 -32.42 -34.06 11.02
CA PRO A 5 -30.95 -33.91 11.07
C PRO A 5 -30.36 -33.22 9.83
N THR A 6 -31.18 -32.90 8.83
CA THR A 6 -30.70 -32.50 7.49
C THR A 6 -30.40 -31.02 7.36
N ILE A 7 -30.99 -30.14 8.18
CA ILE A 7 -30.72 -28.68 8.11
C ILE A 7 -29.31 -28.37 8.62
N ASP A 8 -28.86 -28.99 9.73
CA ASP A 8 -27.50 -28.80 10.28
C ASP A 8 -26.43 -29.34 9.32
N ARG A 9 -26.72 -30.46 8.63
CA ARG A 9 -25.76 -31.03 7.65
C ARG A 9 -25.64 -30.20 6.38
N LEU A 10 -26.74 -29.62 5.90
CA LEU A 10 -26.76 -28.73 4.73
C LEU A 10 -26.10 -27.38 5.03
N ALA A 11 -26.36 -26.81 6.21
CA ALA A 11 -25.72 -25.57 6.66
C ALA A 11 -24.20 -25.73 6.78
N ARG A 12 -23.73 -26.83 7.37
CA ARG A 12 -22.28 -27.11 7.46
C ARG A 12 -21.65 -27.36 6.09
N SER A 13 -22.31 -28.09 5.18
CA SER A 13 -21.76 -28.32 3.85
C SER A 13 -21.67 -27.04 3.00
N ALA A 14 -22.56 -26.07 3.22
CA ALA A 14 -22.48 -24.77 2.56
C ALA A 14 -21.32 -23.92 3.09
N ILE A 15 -21.12 -23.90 4.41
CA ILE A 15 -19.98 -23.23 5.08
C ILE A 15 -18.64 -23.75 4.54
N TYR A 16 -18.45 -25.07 4.50
CA TYR A 16 -17.22 -25.68 3.96
C TYR A 16 -17.06 -25.54 2.44
N ALA A 17 -18.14 -25.31 1.69
CA ALA A 17 -18.05 -25.11 0.25
C ALA A 17 -17.73 -23.65 -0.13
N MET A 18 -17.99 -22.71 0.78
CA MET A 18 -17.73 -21.28 0.58
C MET A 18 -16.45 -20.81 1.25
N ASN A 19 -15.83 -21.61 2.13
CA ASN A 19 -14.72 -21.18 2.99
C ASN A 19 -15.08 -19.97 3.88
N GLU A 20 -16.34 -19.90 4.32
CA GLU A 20 -16.88 -18.75 5.07
C GLU A 20 -17.56 -19.13 6.39
N PRO A 21 -17.59 -18.24 7.39
CA PRO A 21 -16.90 -16.94 7.43
C PRO A 21 -15.38 -17.05 7.63
N THR A 22 -14.64 -16.09 7.07
CA THR A 22 -13.20 -15.87 7.31
C THR A 22 -12.95 -14.40 7.65
N GLY A 23 -12.27 -14.11 8.77
CA GLY A 23 -11.98 -12.75 9.23
C GLY A 23 -12.23 -12.52 10.72
N PHE A 24 -12.01 -11.29 11.18
CA PHE A 24 -12.24 -10.87 12.57
C PHE A 24 -13.72 -10.59 12.83
N VAL A 25 -14.21 -10.93 14.03
CA VAL A 25 -15.59 -10.56 14.42
C VAL A 25 -15.69 -9.07 14.71
N ASP A 26 -14.67 -8.52 15.36
CA ASP A 26 -14.56 -7.11 15.70
C ASP A 26 -13.08 -6.78 15.90
N LYS A 27 -12.51 -5.92 15.05
CA LYS A 27 -11.09 -5.54 15.13
C LYS A 27 -10.76 -4.79 16.41
N THR A 28 -11.74 -4.09 17.00
CA THR A 28 -11.56 -3.30 18.25
C THR A 28 -11.32 -4.16 19.48
N GLU A 29 -11.58 -5.48 19.40
CA GLU A 29 -11.20 -6.45 20.44
C GLU A 29 -9.68 -6.66 20.51
N THR A 30 -8.90 -6.07 19.59
CA THR A 30 -7.44 -6.26 19.50
C THR A 30 -6.67 -4.97 19.27
N THR A 31 -5.43 -4.95 19.76
CA THR A 31 -4.39 -3.99 19.37
C THR A 31 -3.23 -4.73 18.71
N LEU A 32 -2.56 -4.05 17.77
CA LEU A 32 -1.39 -4.55 17.08
C LEU A 32 -0.16 -3.73 17.44
N SER A 33 0.99 -4.39 17.49
CA SER A 33 2.28 -3.74 17.66
C SER A 33 3.36 -4.56 17.00
N ILE A 34 4.38 -3.88 16.49
CA ILE A 34 5.64 -4.48 16.09
C ILE A 34 6.75 -3.94 17.00
N SER A 35 7.60 -4.83 17.49
CA SER A 35 8.81 -4.45 18.22
C SER A 35 9.97 -5.19 17.60
N THR A 36 10.83 -4.47 16.86
CA THR A 36 11.82 -5.07 15.94
C THR A 36 11.11 -5.98 14.93
N ARG A 37 11.26 -7.31 15.04
CA ARG A 37 10.63 -8.28 14.13
C ARG A 37 9.46 -9.04 14.75
N THR A 38 9.15 -8.80 16.02
CA THR A 38 8.07 -9.51 16.70
C THR A 38 6.77 -8.74 16.53
N VAL A 39 5.86 -9.29 15.74
CA VAL A 39 4.49 -8.79 15.60
C VAL A 39 3.63 -9.43 16.67
N THR A 40 2.89 -8.60 17.41
CA THR A 40 2.06 -9.03 18.53
C THR A 40 0.63 -8.55 18.35
N ILE A 41 -0.32 -9.49 18.45
CA ILE A 41 -1.76 -9.22 18.62
C ILE A 41 -2.07 -9.32 20.11
N THR A 42 -2.73 -8.32 20.67
CA THR A 42 -3.13 -8.34 22.07
C THR A 42 -4.63 -8.09 22.19
N PRO A 43 -5.40 -8.92 22.94
CA PRO A 43 -6.78 -8.58 23.26
C PRO A 43 -6.86 -7.26 24.04
N THR A 44 -7.76 -6.35 23.66
CA THR A 44 -8.06 -5.14 24.45
C THR A 44 -8.84 -5.47 25.73
N GLY A 45 -9.59 -6.58 25.71
CA GLY A 45 -10.33 -7.12 26.84
C GLY A 45 -9.80 -8.49 27.30
N THR A 46 -10.70 -9.43 27.58
CA THR A 46 -10.34 -10.79 28.02
C THR A 46 -9.99 -11.73 26.88
N SER A 47 -10.48 -11.43 25.68
CA SER A 47 -10.33 -12.27 24.50
C SER A 47 -10.69 -11.51 23.23
N PHE A 48 -10.27 -12.03 22.09
CA PHE A 48 -10.81 -11.67 20.78
C PHE A 48 -11.21 -12.92 20.00
N THR A 49 -12.06 -12.71 18.99
CA THR A 49 -12.60 -13.79 18.15
C THR A 49 -12.34 -13.54 16.68
N PHE A 50 -11.97 -14.60 15.97
CA PHE A 50 -11.97 -14.64 14.51
C PHE A 50 -12.55 -15.96 14.01
N TRP A 51 -12.93 -15.97 12.74
CA TRP A 51 -13.35 -17.15 12.01
C TRP A 51 -12.36 -17.45 10.90
N GLN A 52 -12.08 -18.71 10.64
CA GLN A 52 -11.35 -19.15 9.46
C GLN A 52 -12.11 -20.31 8.84
N GLN A 53 -12.61 -20.13 7.63
CA GLN A 53 -13.37 -21.13 6.89
C GLN A 53 -14.52 -21.73 7.70
N GLY A 54 -15.23 -20.87 8.43
CA GLY A 54 -16.35 -21.24 9.29
C GLY A 54 -15.99 -21.97 10.58
N LYS A 55 -14.71 -22.08 10.92
CA LYS A 55 -14.24 -22.52 12.24
C LYS A 55 -13.95 -21.30 13.12
N LYS A 56 -14.59 -21.26 14.29
CA LYS A 56 -14.41 -20.20 15.27
C LYS A 56 -13.15 -20.43 16.10
N TYR A 57 -12.36 -19.37 16.29
CA TYR A 57 -11.24 -19.35 17.23
C TYR A 57 -11.44 -18.23 18.24
N VAL A 58 -11.04 -18.49 19.48
CA VAL A 58 -11.09 -17.52 20.58
C VAL A 58 -9.73 -17.51 21.26
N LYS A 59 -9.12 -16.34 21.33
CA LYS A 59 -7.80 -16.13 21.93
C LYS A 59 -7.96 -15.31 23.20
N THR A 60 -7.37 -15.75 24.30
CA THR A 60 -7.57 -15.13 25.63
C THR A 60 -6.34 -14.41 26.16
N GLY A 61 -5.33 -14.23 25.33
CA GLY A 61 -4.06 -13.59 25.68
C GLY A 61 -3.35 -13.12 24.43
N ALA A 62 -2.27 -12.37 24.62
CA ALA A 62 -1.44 -11.91 23.51
C ALA A 62 -0.80 -13.11 22.79
N GLU A 63 -0.75 -13.03 21.47
CA GLU A 63 -0.03 -13.95 20.61
C GLU A 63 0.99 -13.17 19.78
N ASN A 64 2.10 -13.82 19.46
CA ASN A 64 3.15 -13.21 18.66
C ASN A 64 3.76 -14.20 17.68
N THR A 65 4.32 -13.65 16.62
CA THR A 65 5.18 -14.34 15.68
C THR A 65 6.33 -13.42 15.29
N ASP A 66 7.47 -14.00 14.97
CA ASP A 66 8.61 -13.26 14.44
C ASP A 66 8.58 -13.30 12.92
N ILE A 67 8.69 -12.13 12.28
CA ILE A 67 8.96 -12.04 10.85
C ILE A 67 10.44 -12.34 10.55
N ALA A 68 10.73 -12.85 9.35
CA ALA A 68 12.11 -13.12 8.96
C ALA A 68 12.89 -11.81 8.79
N ASP A 69 14.19 -11.83 9.09
CA ASP A 69 15.08 -10.69 8.79
C ASP A 69 15.47 -10.73 7.30
N THR A 70 14.52 -10.37 6.45
CA THR A 70 14.62 -10.45 5.00
C THR A 70 13.81 -9.31 4.40
N ASP A 71 14.41 -8.60 3.45
CA ASP A 71 13.76 -7.47 2.80
C ASP A 71 12.48 -7.87 2.09
N GLY A 72 11.47 -7.00 2.17
CA GLY A 72 10.21 -7.13 1.44
C GLY A 72 8.99 -7.28 2.35
N ILE A 73 7.90 -7.77 1.76
CA ILE A 73 6.60 -7.84 2.42
C ILE A 73 6.50 -9.12 3.25
N HIS A 74 6.07 -9.00 4.50
CA HIS A 74 5.72 -10.12 5.37
C HIS A 74 4.24 -10.05 5.66
N ALA A 75 3.49 -11.09 5.28
CA ALA A 75 2.11 -11.25 5.69
C ALA A 75 2.07 -12.03 6.99
N VAL A 76 1.46 -11.43 8.02
CA VAL A 76 1.17 -12.07 9.31
C VAL A 76 -0.28 -12.51 9.30
N TYR A 77 -0.55 -13.77 9.62
CA TYR A 77 -1.89 -14.35 9.47
C TYR A 77 -2.12 -15.54 10.42
N TYR A 78 -3.38 -15.91 10.59
CA TYR A 78 -3.77 -17.15 11.25
C TYR A 78 -3.93 -18.30 10.25
N ASP A 79 -3.32 -19.45 10.58
CA ASP A 79 -3.50 -20.71 9.87
C ASP A 79 -3.89 -21.84 10.84
N ASP A 80 -5.09 -22.39 10.64
CA ASP A 80 -5.77 -23.28 11.60
C ASP A 80 -5.73 -22.74 13.04
N GLY A 81 -5.87 -21.42 13.17
CA GLY A 81 -5.83 -20.70 14.43
C GLY A 81 -4.45 -20.54 15.07
N SER A 82 -3.36 -20.86 14.40
CA SER A 82 -2.00 -20.53 14.85
C SER A 82 -1.51 -19.27 14.16
N LEU A 83 -0.99 -18.31 14.93
CA LEU A 83 -0.40 -17.08 14.36
C LEU A 83 0.95 -17.42 13.73
N THR A 84 1.14 -17.03 12.49
CA THR A 84 2.36 -17.29 11.71
C THR A 84 2.60 -16.14 10.72
N SER A 85 3.71 -16.21 9.99
CA SER A 85 4.02 -15.25 8.93
C SER A 85 4.66 -15.90 7.72
N ILE A 86 4.51 -15.27 6.56
CA ILE A 86 5.21 -15.63 5.31
C ILE A 86 5.87 -14.38 4.72
N VAL A 87 7.09 -14.54 4.20
CA VAL A 87 7.86 -13.47 3.55
C VAL A 87 7.76 -13.59 2.04
N ASN A 88 7.60 -12.44 1.37
CA ASN A 88 7.50 -12.28 -0.08
C ASN A 88 6.62 -13.35 -0.73
N PRO A 89 5.33 -13.46 -0.33
CA PRO A 89 4.44 -14.44 -0.91
C PRO A 89 4.32 -14.23 -2.43
N SER A 90 4.32 -15.33 -3.18
CA SER A 90 3.95 -15.32 -4.60
C SER A 90 2.49 -14.92 -4.79
N GLU A 91 2.07 -14.53 -6.00
CA GLU A 91 0.66 -14.18 -6.28
C GLU A 91 -0.30 -15.30 -5.83
N ALA A 92 -0.04 -16.56 -6.18
CA ALA A 92 -0.89 -17.68 -5.72
C ALA A 92 -0.97 -17.83 -4.19
N GLN A 93 0.05 -17.35 -3.46
CA GLN A 93 0.01 -17.32 -1.99
C GLN A 93 -0.72 -16.09 -1.47
N TYR A 94 -0.69 -14.96 -2.19
CA TYR A 94 -1.57 -13.83 -1.90
C TYR A 94 -3.04 -14.22 -2.09
N ASP A 95 -3.39 -14.88 -3.20
CA ASP A 95 -4.76 -15.37 -3.45
C ASP A 95 -5.23 -16.26 -2.27
N GLU A 96 -4.38 -17.20 -1.82
CA GLU A 96 -4.70 -18.04 -0.65
C GLU A 96 -4.84 -17.22 0.64
N LEU A 97 -3.98 -16.22 0.87
CA LEU A 97 -4.07 -15.35 2.04
C LEU A 97 -5.42 -14.61 2.09
N MET A 98 -5.88 -14.09 0.95
CA MET A 98 -7.12 -13.31 0.85
C MET A 98 -8.38 -14.19 0.93
N GLU A 99 -8.36 -15.36 0.28
CA GLU A 99 -9.54 -16.23 0.20
C GLU A 99 -9.72 -17.12 1.44
N ASP A 100 -8.62 -17.62 2.01
CA ASP A 100 -8.65 -18.76 2.94
C ASP A 100 -8.04 -18.48 4.31
N LYS A 101 -7.25 -17.40 4.45
CA LYS A 101 -6.56 -17.07 5.71
C LYS A 101 -7.18 -15.84 6.37
N VAL A 102 -6.88 -15.69 7.66
CA VAL A 102 -7.21 -14.48 8.42
C VAL A 102 -5.94 -13.67 8.54
N ILE A 103 -5.77 -12.71 7.65
CA ILE A 103 -4.63 -11.79 7.68
C ILE A 103 -4.76 -10.90 8.91
N VAL A 104 -3.62 -10.52 9.47
CA VAL A 104 -3.50 -9.70 10.67
C VAL A 104 -2.77 -8.41 10.34
N ALA A 105 -1.68 -8.49 9.58
CA ALA A 105 -0.91 -7.32 9.16
C ALA A 105 -0.06 -7.64 7.93
N LEU A 106 0.18 -6.62 7.10
CA LEU A 106 1.28 -6.60 6.13
C LEU A 106 2.41 -5.72 6.69
N VAL A 107 3.63 -6.26 6.67
CA VAL A 107 4.83 -5.55 7.13
C VAL A 107 5.82 -5.43 5.99
N TYR A 108 6.18 -4.22 5.59
CA TYR A 108 7.35 -4.02 4.74
C TYR A 108 8.61 -3.90 5.60
N TRP A 109 9.42 -4.94 5.62
CA TRP A 109 10.68 -4.97 6.38
C TRP A 109 11.86 -4.61 5.48
N ASN A 110 12.74 -3.74 5.98
CA ASN A 110 14.06 -3.51 5.40
C ASN A 110 15.13 -4.08 6.33
N SER A 111 15.83 -5.11 5.88
CA SER A 111 16.81 -5.84 6.69
C SER A 111 18.13 -5.07 6.88
N THR A 112 18.42 -4.12 5.99
CA THR A 112 19.62 -3.27 6.10
C THR A 112 19.45 -2.24 7.19
N ASP A 113 18.28 -1.59 7.22
CA ASP A 113 17.97 -0.55 8.19
C ASP A 113 17.43 -1.15 9.51
N VAL A 114 17.03 -2.42 9.49
CA VAL A 114 16.45 -3.17 10.62
C VAL A 114 15.16 -2.49 11.10
N ASP A 115 14.32 -2.12 10.14
CA ASP A 115 13.13 -1.31 10.38
C ASP A 115 11.94 -1.73 9.50
N ALA A 116 10.73 -1.44 9.98
CA ALA A 116 9.48 -1.63 9.25
C ALA A 116 8.99 -0.28 8.71
N TYR A 117 9.02 -0.12 7.39
CA TYR A 117 8.59 1.14 6.75
C TYR A 117 7.11 1.21 6.42
N ILE A 118 6.45 0.05 6.43
CA ILE A 118 5.00 -0.08 6.47
C ILE A 118 4.67 -1.10 7.54
N PHE A 119 3.80 -0.74 8.48
CA PHE A 119 3.09 -1.68 9.31
C PHE A 119 1.59 -1.46 9.16
N GLY A 120 0.96 -2.26 8.30
CA GLY A 120 -0.44 -2.13 7.89
C GLY A 120 -1.40 -3.00 8.68
N ASP A 121 -2.58 -2.47 8.99
CA ASP A 121 -3.71 -3.27 9.48
C ASP A 121 -4.29 -4.07 8.32
N GLU A 122 -4.58 -5.34 8.57
CA GLU A 122 -5.23 -6.22 7.59
C GLU A 122 -6.30 -7.07 8.29
N ARG A 123 -6.78 -6.64 9.47
CA ARG A 123 -7.77 -7.36 10.27
C ARG A 123 -9.19 -7.18 9.70
N HIS A 124 -9.38 -7.57 8.44
CA HIS A 124 -10.66 -7.53 7.73
C HIS A 124 -11.76 -8.28 8.47
N GLY A 125 -13.00 -7.84 8.29
CA GLY A 125 -14.16 -8.35 9.00
C GLY A 125 -14.66 -9.68 8.44
N CYS A 126 -15.22 -10.54 9.30
CA CYS A 126 -15.74 -11.85 8.89
C CYS A 126 -17.10 -11.79 8.15
N ILE A 127 -17.50 -10.61 7.67
CA ILE A 127 -18.77 -10.37 6.99
C ILE A 127 -18.58 -10.36 5.47
N MET A 128 -17.45 -9.82 5.01
CA MET A 128 -17.01 -9.92 3.62
C MET A 128 -16.48 -11.34 3.37
N SER A 129 -16.86 -11.95 2.24
CA SER A 129 -16.30 -13.24 1.88
C SER A 129 -14.88 -13.07 1.35
N GLY A 130 -13.99 -14.05 1.56
CA GLY A 130 -12.64 -14.08 1.02
C GLY A 130 -12.61 -13.95 -0.51
N ALA A 131 -13.59 -14.52 -1.22
CA ALA A 131 -13.72 -14.32 -2.67
C ALA A 131 -14.07 -12.87 -3.07
N THR A 132 -14.77 -12.12 -2.20
CA THR A 132 -15.08 -10.70 -2.45
C THR A 132 -13.87 -9.85 -2.10
N HIS A 133 -13.19 -10.17 -0.99
CA HIS A 133 -11.92 -9.57 -0.58
C HIS A 133 -10.89 -9.67 -1.72
N HIS A 134 -10.60 -10.88 -2.20
CA HIS A 134 -9.68 -11.11 -3.31
C HIS A 134 -10.05 -10.32 -4.58
N TYR A 135 -11.34 -10.31 -4.96
CA TYR A 135 -11.80 -9.55 -6.11
C TYR A 135 -11.55 -8.05 -5.97
N LEU A 136 -11.84 -7.48 -4.80
CA LEU A 136 -11.68 -6.05 -4.54
C LEU A 136 -10.20 -5.66 -4.48
N HIS A 137 -9.36 -6.45 -3.81
CA HIS A 137 -7.93 -6.24 -3.74
C HIS A 137 -7.29 -6.22 -5.14
N ASP A 138 -7.74 -7.09 -6.05
CA ASP A 138 -7.22 -7.16 -7.42
C ASP A 138 -7.72 -6.05 -8.36
N THR A 139 -8.94 -5.55 -8.14
CA THR A 139 -9.61 -4.68 -9.11
C THR A 139 -9.73 -3.23 -8.67
N VAL A 140 -9.82 -2.99 -7.37
CA VAL A 140 -9.98 -1.67 -6.76
C VAL A 140 -8.74 -1.34 -5.94
N GLY A 141 -8.32 -2.26 -5.07
CA GLY A 141 -7.37 -2.00 -3.99
C GLY A 141 -7.89 -0.92 -3.03
N ALA A 142 -6.97 -0.24 -2.34
CA ALA A 142 -7.32 0.93 -1.55
C ALA A 142 -8.04 2.04 -2.35
N ALA A 143 -9.15 2.54 -1.80
CA ALA A 143 -10.05 3.52 -2.43
C ALA A 143 -10.19 4.78 -1.58
N TYR A 144 -9.94 5.94 -2.19
CA TYR A 144 -10.17 7.25 -1.56
C TYR A 144 -11.64 7.47 -1.21
N GLN A 145 -11.89 8.13 -0.07
CA GLN A 145 -13.23 8.51 0.36
C GLN A 145 -13.37 10.03 0.58
N ASP A 146 -12.67 10.61 1.56
CA ASP A 146 -12.77 12.05 1.86
C ASP A 146 -11.48 12.65 2.45
N GLY A 147 -11.41 13.99 2.48
CA GLY A 147 -10.36 14.73 3.17
C GLY A 147 -9.03 14.80 2.43
N LEU A 148 -7.92 14.81 3.19
CA LEU A 148 -6.55 14.87 2.67
C LEU A 148 -6.34 16.01 1.65
N THR A 149 -6.94 17.17 1.90
CA THR A 149 -6.86 18.32 0.99
C THR A 149 -5.56 19.07 1.22
N ALA A 150 -4.70 19.13 0.20
CA ALA A 150 -3.45 19.86 0.26
C ALA A 150 -3.67 21.37 0.15
N SER A 151 -2.97 22.13 0.97
CA SER A 151 -2.97 23.59 0.97
C SER A 151 -1.61 24.14 1.42
N GLY A 152 -1.45 25.46 1.57
CA GLY A 152 -0.19 26.07 2.04
C GLY A 152 0.88 26.28 0.95
N TYR A 153 1.06 25.31 0.05
CA TYR A 153 2.03 25.43 -1.04
C TYR A 153 1.70 26.55 -2.03
N VAL A 154 2.74 27.13 -2.65
CA VAL A 154 2.59 28.21 -3.63
C VAL A 154 3.24 27.84 -4.95
N VAL A 155 2.41 27.60 -5.96
CA VAL A 155 2.89 27.39 -7.34
C VAL A 155 3.62 28.65 -7.82
N ASP A 156 4.80 28.45 -8.42
CA ASP A 156 5.74 29.48 -8.84
C ASP A 156 6.34 30.35 -7.70
N GLY A 157 6.12 29.96 -6.44
CA GLY A 157 6.82 30.51 -5.29
C GLY A 157 8.32 30.17 -5.30
N THR A 158 9.11 30.87 -4.49
CA THR A 158 10.59 30.87 -4.59
C THR A 158 11.33 30.63 -3.28
N THR A 159 10.60 30.48 -2.18
CA THR A 159 11.10 30.29 -0.82
C THR A 159 10.81 28.87 -0.34
N ASP A 160 11.41 28.45 0.78
CA ASP A 160 11.12 27.13 1.37
C ASP A 160 9.66 27.02 1.81
N ALA A 161 9.09 28.09 2.38
CA ALA A 161 7.69 28.15 2.77
C ALA A 161 6.70 28.07 1.59
N ASP A 162 7.18 28.27 0.36
CA ASP A 162 6.34 28.06 -0.83
C ASP A 162 6.30 26.57 -1.26
N LEU A 163 7.20 25.75 -0.71
CA LEU A 163 7.37 24.33 -1.00
C LEU A 163 6.80 23.43 0.10
N THR A 164 6.53 23.96 1.29
CA THR A 164 5.81 23.25 2.34
C THR A 164 4.32 23.22 2.03
N PHE A 165 3.58 22.33 2.68
CA PHE A 165 2.13 22.21 2.54
C PHE A 165 1.50 21.69 3.81
N GLU A 166 0.19 21.89 3.92
CA GLU A 166 -0.67 21.33 4.96
C GLU A 166 -1.66 20.37 4.31
N LEU A 167 -2.14 19.39 5.06
CA LEU A 167 -3.21 18.47 4.70
C LEU A 167 -4.32 18.53 5.75
N THR A 168 -5.57 18.42 5.32
CA THR A 168 -6.67 18.14 6.24
C THR A 168 -6.63 16.67 6.66
N ASP A 169 -7.27 16.34 7.78
CA ASP A 169 -7.70 14.98 8.10
C ASP A 169 -8.45 14.37 6.90
N GLY A 170 -8.53 13.04 6.87
CA GLY A 170 -9.29 12.33 5.85
C GLY A 170 -9.29 10.82 6.02
N GLU A 171 -9.90 10.15 5.07
CA GLU A 171 -10.14 8.71 5.15
C GLU A 171 -10.05 8.05 3.77
N PHE A 172 -9.63 6.80 3.79
CA PHE A 172 -9.71 5.90 2.65
C PHE A 172 -10.05 4.49 3.13
N TYR A 173 -10.47 3.64 2.20
CA TYR A 173 -10.84 2.26 2.48
C TYR A 173 -9.83 1.30 1.87
N ASP A 174 -9.44 0.32 2.65
CA ASP A 174 -8.87 -0.94 2.21
C ASP A 174 -10.00 -1.98 2.26
N GLU A 175 -10.80 -2.01 1.20
CA GLU A 175 -12.11 -2.66 1.12
C GLU A 175 -13.10 -2.38 2.28
N ASP A 176 -13.17 -3.27 3.27
CA ASP A 176 -14.03 -3.18 4.45
C ASP A 176 -13.30 -2.62 5.68
N LEU A 177 -12.00 -2.32 5.56
CA LEU A 177 -11.20 -1.60 6.53
C LEU A 177 -11.17 -0.12 6.22
N GLU A 178 -11.77 0.65 7.11
CA GLU A 178 -11.68 2.11 7.12
C GLU A 178 -10.37 2.55 7.81
N ILE A 179 -9.63 3.41 7.11
CA ILE A 179 -8.39 4.03 7.59
C ILE A 179 -8.63 5.53 7.71
N GLU A 180 -8.84 5.97 8.95
CA GLU A 180 -8.99 7.38 9.34
C GLU A 180 -7.59 7.95 9.63
N ILE A 181 -7.18 8.97 8.87
CA ILE A 181 -5.92 9.68 9.02
C ILE A 181 -6.19 11.03 9.69
N GLU A 182 -5.52 11.27 10.81
CA GLU A 182 -5.72 12.45 11.64
C GLU A 182 -4.43 13.27 11.77
N ASP A 183 -4.57 14.60 11.77
CA ASP A 183 -3.50 15.51 12.18
C ASP A 183 -3.16 15.32 13.67
N GLY A 184 -1.89 15.07 13.96
CA GLY A 184 -1.42 14.88 15.32
C GLY A 184 0.06 14.52 15.43
N THR A 185 0.56 14.45 16.66
CA THR A 185 1.88 13.84 16.89
C THR A 185 1.74 12.32 16.83
N PRO A 186 2.54 11.58 16.03
CA PRO A 186 2.43 10.12 15.92
C PRO A 186 2.52 9.41 17.28
N ALA A 187 1.35 9.13 17.87
CA ALA A 187 1.22 8.49 19.18
C ALA A 187 0.19 7.35 19.13
N ASN A 188 -0.85 7.52 18.31
CA ASN A 188 -1.78 6.48 17.91
C ASN A 188 -1.58 6.11 16.43
N TRP A 189 -2.26 5.05 16.01
CA TRP A 189 -2.25 4.66 14.60
C TRP A 189 -2.87 5.76 13.75
N TYR A 190 -2.25 6.02 12.61
CA TYR A 190 -2.72 6.96 11.58
C TYR A 190 -2.76 8.44 12.02
N GLU A 191 -2.10 8.78 13.12
CA GLU A 191 -1.80 10.17 13.49
C GLU A 191 -0.48 10.60 12.86
N GLN A 192 -0.48 11.73 12.16
CA GLN A 192 0.73 12.32 11.57
C GLN A 192 0.65 13.85 11.64
N GLN A 193 1.78 14.55 11.74
CA GLN A 193 1.79 16.01 11.69
C GLN A 193 1.44 16.43 10.25
N LEU A 194 0.23 16.96 10.06
CA LEU A 194 -0.35 17.27 8.76
C LEU A 194 -0.81 18.73 8.66
N ASN A 195 -1.12 19.38 9.78
CA ASN A 195 -1.67 20.73 9.83
C ASN A 195 -1.16 21.56 11.01
N GLY A 196 -1.29 22.89 10.94
CA GLY A 196 -1.01 23.79 12.05
C GLY A 196 0.49 24.03 12.31
N GLY A 197 1.36 23.62 11.39
CA GLY A 197 2.82 23.64 11.56
C GLY A 197 3.62 23.05 10.42
N ASP A 198 3.11 23.12 9.17
CA ASP A 198 3.55 22.37 8.00
C ASP A 198 3.44 20.83 8.19
N ALA A 199 3.08 20.11 7.13
CA ALA A 199 3.01 18.65 7.15
C ALA A 199 4.43 18.05 7.18
N GLU A 200 4.69 17.13 8.10
CA GLU A 200 5.96 16.41 8.18
C GLU A 200 5.82 15.06 7.45
N ILE A 201 6.40 14.96 6.26
CA ILE A 201 6.18 13.83 5.36
C ILE A 201 7.50 13.06 5.15
N PRO A 202 7.55 11.73 5.37
CA PRO A 202 8.70 10.91 5.02
C PRO A 202 8.81 10.69 3.52
N ILE A 203 10.03 10.41 3.04
CA ILE A 203 10.29 10.19 1.62
C ILE A 203 10.58 8.72 1.37
N LEU A 204 9.76 8.08 0.55
CA LEU A 204 9.89 6.68 0.13
C LEU A 204 10.64 6.60 -1.21
N TYR A 205 11.67 5.76 -1.27
CA TYR A 205 12.52 5.58 -2.46
C TYR A 205 13.23 4.23 -2.43
N ARG A 206 13.87 3.84 -3.54
CA ARG A 206 14.63 2.59 -3.67
C ARG A 206 16.12 2.84 -3.49
N SER A 207 16.81 1.90 -2.86
CA SER A 207 18.25 2.04 -2.58
C SER A 207 19.01 0.72 -2.81
N GLY A 208 20.22 0.86 -3.36
CA GLY A 208 21.15 -0.24 -3.54
C GLY A 208 20.72 -1.24 -4.62
N ASN A 209 21.29 -2.44 -4.56
CA ASN A 209 20.96 -3.56 -5.45
C ASN A 209 20.44 -4.70 -4.56
N PRO A 210 19.20 -5.20 -4.75
CA PRO A 210 18.33 -5.04 -5.93
C PRO A 210 17.40 -3.82 -5.93
N GLY A 211 17.59 -2.85 -5.04
CA GLY A 211 16.73 -1.68 -4.92
C GLY A 211 15.53 -1.95 -4.03
N HIS A 212 15.77 -2.37 -2.80
CA HIS A 212 14.71 -2.44 -1.80
C HIS A 212 14.24 -1.02 -1.47
N TRP A 213 12.97 -0.89 -1.10
CA TRP A 213 12.43 0.37 -0.65
C TRP A 213 13.01 0.72 0.72
N THR A 214 13.26 1.99 0.90
CA THR A 214 13.74 2.60 2.14
C THR A 214 13.06 3.95 2.31
N GLN A 215 13.18 4.52 3.50
CA GLN A 215 12.49 5.72 3.89
C GLN A 215 13.46 6.71 4.54
N ASP A 216 13.38 7.98 4.14
CA ASP A 216 13.95 9.06 4.93
C ASP A 216 12.94 9.50 6.00
N ALA A 217 13.45 10.01 7.12
CA ALA A 217 12.64 10.60 8.18
C ALA A 217 11.69 11.68 7.66
N ALA A 218 10.56 11.85 8.34
CA ALA A 218 9.58 12.88 8.04
C ALA A 218 10.17 14.29 8.18
N THR A 219 9.86 15.18 7.23
CA THR A 219 10.29 16.58 7.22
C THR A 219 9.24 17.47 6.54
N ASP A 220 9.29 18.77 6.80
CA ASP A 220 8.47 19.82 6.18
C ASP A 220 8.83 20.09 4.70
N LEU A 221 10.04 19.71 4.29
CA LEU A 221 10.53 19.75 2.91
C LEU A 221 10.82 18.33 2.41
N PRO A 222 9.79 17.53 2.06
CA PRO A 222 9.91 16.12 1.69
C PRO A 222 10.49 15.92 0.27
N TYR A 223 11.64 16.53 0.01
CA TYR A 223 12.31 16.58 -1.28
C TYR A 223 13.78 16.25 -1.12
N LYS A 224 14.23 15.15 -1.71
CA LYS A 224 15.65 14.80 -1.70
C LYS A 224 16.46 15.73 -2.61
N THR A 225 17.63 16.11 -2.15
CA THR A 225 18.60 16.90 -2.92
C THR A 225 19.83 16.08 -3.29
N GLY A 226 20.47 16.43 -4.40
CA GLY A 226 21.78 15.97 -4.79
C GLY A 226 22.91 16.80 -4.19
N GLY A 227 24.14 16.53 -4.64
CA GLY A 227 25.37 17.10 -4.05
C GLY A 227 25.56 18.61 -4.16
N SER A 228 24.81 19.32 -5.01
CA SER A 228 24.84 20.79 -5.16
C SER A 228 23.59 21.50 -4.63
N GLY A 229 22.71 20.75 -3.95
CA GLY A 229 21.47 21.26 -3.36
C GLY A 229 20.28 21.29 -4.32
N ARG A 230 20.45 20.98 -5.61
CA ARG A 230 19.31 20.76 -6.52
C ARG A 230 18.60 19.47 -6.14
N MET A 231 17.30 19.39 -6.41
CA MET A 231 16.55 18.14 -6.24
C MET A 231 17.23 16.96 -6.97
N ALA A 232 17.08 15.78 -6.39
CA ALA A 232 17.48 14.51 -6.99
C ALA A 232 16.25 13.69 -7.37
N TYR A 233 16.42 12.79 -8.33
CA TYR A 233 15.46 11.74 -8.66
C TYR A 233 16.07 10.37 -8.35
N ASN A 234 15.21 9.39 -8.07
CA ASN A 234 15.62 8.03 -7.74
C ASN A 234 15.85 7.22 -9.02
N SER A 235 17.11 7.06 -9.41
CA SER A 235 17.45 6.40 -10.66
C SER A 235 18.05 5.01 -10.45
N GLU A 236 17.93 4.18 -11.47
CA GLU A 236 18.49 2.84 -11.53
C GLU A 236 19.59 2.78 -12.59
N ALA A 237 20.75 2.23 -12.22
CA ALA A 237 21.81 1.90 -13.16
C ALA A 237 22.40 0.51 -12.89
N ALA A 238 22.25 -0.40 -13.84
CA ALA A 238 22.79 -1.77 -13.81
C ALA A 238 22.39 -2.59 -12.56
N GLY A 239 21.10 -2.56 -12.21
CA GLY A 239 20.47 -3.16 -11.04
C GLY A 239 20.61 -2.37 -9.74
N THR A 240 21.31 -1.22 -9.75
CA THR A 240 21.58 -0.46 -8.52
C THR A 240 20.81 0.85 -8.51
N TRP A 241 19.95 1.00 -7.51
CA TRP A 241 19.18 2.21 -7.25
C TRP A 241 19.97 3.22 -6.42
N GLY A 242 19.84 4.49 -6.78
CA GLY A 242 20.52 5.58 -6.10
C GLY A 242 19.90 6.93 -6.40
N GLN A 243 20.62 7.97 -5.97
CA GLN A 243 20.20 9.36 -6.08
C GLN A 243 20.96 10.03 -7.21
N THR A 244 20.24 10.51 -8.24
CA THR A 244 20.84 11.31 -9.31
C THR A 244 20.34 12.74 -9.22
N GLU A 245 21.28 13.68 -9.13
CA GLU A 245 20.93 15.10 -9.11
C GLU A 245 20.33 15.52 -10.44
N VAL A 246 19.20 16.22 -10.40
CA VAL A 246 18.52 16.73 -11.59
C VAL A 246 19.37 17.84 -12.23
N THR A 247 19.45 17.82 -13.55
CA THR A 247 20.24 18.79 -14.31
C THR A 247 19.69 20.22 -14.14
N ASP A 248 20.58 21.22 -14.13
CA ASP A 248 20.19 22.62 -13.97
C ASP A 248 19.12 23.05 -14.99
N GLY A 249 17.99 23.55 -14.50
CA GLY A 249 16.86 23.99 -15.31
C GLY A 249 15.89 22.89 -15.72
N LYS A 250 16.12 21.64 -15.31
CA LYS A 250 15.24 20.50 -15.58
C LYS A 250 14.14 20.32 -14.52
N TRP A 251 13.27 19.36 -14.78
CA TRP A 251 12.07 19.09 -14.01
C TRP A 251 12.08 17.68 -13.44
N VAL A 252 11.41 17.47 -12.32
CA VAL A 252 11.25 16.19 -11.63
C VAL A 252 9.88 16.15 -10.94
N SER A 253 9.32 14.95 -10.79
CA SER A 253 8.08 14.68 -10.07
C SER A 253 8.31 14.23 -8.62
N ALA A 254 7.34 14.47 -7.77
CA ALA A 254 7.19 13.83 -6.46
C ALA A 254 5.71 13.51 -6.24
N THR A 255 5.40 12.29 -5.79
CA THR A 255 4.02 11.80 -5.68
C THR A 255 3.65 11.58 -4.23
N LEU A 256 2.65 12.31 -3.75
CA LEU A 256 2.12 12.18 -2.40
C LEU A 256 1.06 11.07 -2.38
N VAL A 257 1.19 10.13 -1.46
CA VAL A 257 0.31 8.98 -1.31
C VAL A 257 -0.18 8.85 0.13
N ALA A 258 -1.40 8.34 0.31
CA ALA A 258 -1.84 7.72 1.56
C ALA A 258 -1.54 6.21 1.50
N THR A 259 -1.23 5.61 2.64
CA THR A 259 -0.89 4.19 2.79
C THR A 259 -1.51 3.66 4.07
N ASN A 260 -1.63 2.34 4.21
CA ASN A 260 -2.09 1.73 5.45
C ASN A 260 -1.02 1.68 6.56
N ASP A 261 0.11 2.40 6.44
CA ASP A 261 1.14 2.46 7.47
C ASP A 261 0.64 3.12 8.77
N SER A 262 0.77 2.39 9.87
CA SER A 262 0.29 2.84 11.18
C SER A 262 1.00 4.06 11.77
N GLU A 263 2.27 4.33 11.41
CA GLU A 263 3.02 5.47 11.96
C GLU A 263 3.02 6.70 11.03
N TYR A 264 3.27 6.51 9.74
CA TYR A 264 3.24 7.60 8.75
C TYR A 264 2.36 7.21 7.56
N PRO A 265 1.03 7.36 7.68
CA PRO A 265 0.11 7.00 6.61
C PRO A 265 0.30 7.86 5.37
N ILE A 266 0.76 9.11 5.48
CA ILE A 266 1.06 9.98 4.35
C ILE A 266 2.56 9.95 4.03
N LYS A 267 2.90 9.60 2.79
CA LYS A 267 4.29 9.51 2.32
C LYS A 267 4.50 10.21 1.00
N MET A 268 5.71 10.73 0.77
CA MET A 268 6.14 11.26 -0.52
C MET A 268 6.99 10.23 -1.24
N ILE A 269 6.57 9.80 -2.43
CA ILE A 269 7.37 8.94 -3.31
C ILE A 269 8.22 9.81 -4.20
N GLN A 270 9.52 9.58 -4.16
CA GLN A 270 10.47 10.29 -5.01
C GLN A 270 10.27 9.88 -6.48
N GLY A 271 10.21 10.87 -7.39
CA GLY A 271 10.18 10.60 -8.83
C GLY A 271 11.42 9.87 -9.32
N GLN A 272 11.26 9.12 -10.43
CA GLN A 272 12.29 8.20 -10.94
C GLN A 272 12.97 8.67 -12.23
N SER A 273 12.57 9.82 -12.78
CA SER A 273 13.21 10.42 -13.96
C SER A 273 13.37 11.93 -13.84
N GLU A 274 14.23 12.50 -14.70
CA GLU A 274 14.23 13.93 -14.99
C GLU A 274 13.58 14.21 -16.36
N TYR A 275 13.03 15.41 -16.50
CA TYR A 275 12.27 15.83 -17.67
C TYR A 275 12.86 17.07 -18.33
N ALA A 276 12.66 17.19 -19.64
CA ALA A 276 13.20 18.29 -20.43
C ALA A 276 12.35 19.57 -20.42
N THR A 277 11.06 19.47 -20.08
CA THR A 277 10.11 20.59 -20.02
C THR A 277 9.05 20.35 -18.95
N LYS A 278 8.29 21.40 -18.57
CA LYS A 278 7.09 21.26 -17.71
C LYS A 278 6.06 20.31 -18.34
N ALA A 279 5.82 20.42 -19.65
CA ALA A 279 4.80 19.62 -20.34
C ALA A 279 5.12 18.12 -20.26
N THR A 280 6.34 17.73 -20.62
CA THR A 280 6.80 16.33 -20.50
C THR A 280 6.75 15.84 -19.06
N ALA A 281 7.09 16.68 -18.08
CA ALA A 281 7.01 16.31 -16.68
C ALA A 281 5.57 16.08 -16.17
N ILE A 282 4.56 16.70 -16.79
CA ILE A 282 3.15 16.48 -16.44
C ILE A 282 2.58 15.24 -17.13
N GLU A 283 2.94 15.04 -18.40
CA GLU A 283 2.42 13.94 -19.22
C GLU A 283 3.11 12.61 -18.87
N ASP A 284 4.44 12.60 -18.92
CA ASP A 284 5.22 11.35 -18.82
C ASP A 284 5.33 10.86 -17.37
N ALA A 285 5.31 11.75 -16.38
CA ALA A 285 5.36 11.35 -14.96
C ALA A 285 4.11 10.61 -14.49
N ASN A 286 3.00 10.62 -15.24
CA ASN A 286 1.88 9.71 -14.95
C ASN A 286 2.31 8.24 -15.14
N SER A 287 3.16 7.99 -16.13
CA SER A 287 3.68 6.65 -16.39
C SER A 287 4.62 6.19 -15.28
N GLU A 288 5.29 7.11 -14.56
CA GLU A 288 6.09 6.76 -13.39
C GLU A 288 5.23 6.15 -12.29
N ILE A 289 4.07 6.75 -11.97
CA ILE A 289 3.16 6.29 -10.92
C ILE A 289 2.70 4.84 -11.19
N LEU A 290 2.45 4.52 -12.47
CA LEU A 290 2.04 3.19 -12.93
C LEU A 290 3.20 2.17 -13.03
N ALA A 291 4.44 2.60 -12.82
CA ALA A 291 5.65 1.81 -13.06
C ALA A 291 6.62 1.82 -11.86
N LEU A 292 6.12 2.08 -10.64
CA LEU A 292 6.93 2.10 -9.42
C LEU A 292 7.44 0.70 -9.01
N GLY A 293 6.92 -0.37 -9.64
CA GLY A 293 7.33 -1.75 -9.42
C GLY A 293 6.65 -2.37 -8.19
N ASN A 294 7.33 -3.32 -7.53
CA ASN A 294 6.79 -3.95 -6.32
C ASN A 294 6.79 -2.94 -5.18
N LEU A 295 5.63 -2.38 -4.86
CA LEU A 295 5.45 -1.38 -3.82
C LEU A 295 5.60 -1.99 -2.41
N PRO A 296 5.89 -1.17 -1.39
CA PRO A 296 5.95 -1.63 0.00
C PRO A 296 4.62 -2.10 0.57
N THR A 297 3.51 -1.61 0.01
CA THR A 297 2.15 -2.07 0.28
C THR A 297 1.35 -1.96 -1.02
N LYS A 298 0.34 -2.83 -1.18
CA LYS A 298 -0.66 -2.69 -2.25
C LYS A 298 -1.77 -1.70 -1.83
N GLU A 299 -1.87 -1.40 -0.54
CA GLU A 299 -2.91 -0.54 0.05
C GLU A 299 -2.44 0.90 0.19
N TRP A 300 -2.66 1.62 -0.90
CA TRP A 300 -2.27 3.01 -1.05
C TRP A 300 -3.21 3.77 -1.98
N VAL A 301 -3.28 5.09 -1.80
CA VAL A 301 -4.07 6.00 -2.63
C VAL A 301 -3.16 7.13 -3.10
N VAL A 302 -3.15 7.40 -4.40
CA VAL A 302 -2.43 8.55 -4.96
C VAL A 302 -3.23 9.82 -4.70
N LEU A 303 -2.67 10.73 -3.90
CA LEU A 303 -3.34 11.98 -3.52
C LEU A 303 -2.98 13.10 -4.48
N TYR A 304 -1.69 13.40 -4.60
CA TYR A 304 -1.20 14.50 -5.43
C TYR A 304 0.10 14.12 -6.12
N ARG A 305 0.38 14.82 -7.21
CA ARG A 305 1.70 14.87 -7.79
C ARG A 305 2.17 16.30 -7.92
N PHE A 306 3.35 16.57 -7.40
CA PHE A 306 4.05 17.84 -7.56
C PHE A 306 5.08 17.72 -8.69
N VAL A 307 5.00 18.63 -9.67
CA VAL A 307 6.04 18.79 -10.69
C VAL A 307 6.90 19.99 -10.33
N MET A 308 8.18 19.73 -10.09
CA MET A 308 9.16 20.69 -9.61
C MET A 308 10.11 21.07 -10.75
N GLN A 309 10.49 22.35 -10.85
CA GLN A 309 11.69 22.75 -11.60
C GLN A 309 12.81 23.05 -10.61
N THR A 310 14.03 22.58 -10.89
CA THR A 310 15.19 22.90 -10.07
C THR A 310 16.26 23.69 -10.85
N LYS A 311 16.89 24.67 -10.20
CA LYS A 311 17.93 25.51 -10.79
C LYS A 311 18.98 25.93 -9.77
N ASN A 312 20.22 26.07 -10.21
CA ASN A 312 21.33 26.58 -9.41
C ASN A 312 21.04 27.94 -8.77
N THR A 313 20.30 28.79 -9.49
CA THR A 313 19.96 30.16 -9.08
C THR A 313 18.79 30.25 -8.11
N TYR A 314 18.06 29.16 -7.84
CA TYR A 314 17.00 29.16 -6.84
C TYR A 314 17.58 29.20 -5.43
N GLY A 315 16.91 29.98 -4.58
CA GLY A 315 17.35 30.31 -3.22
C GLY A 315 16.75 29.42 -2.13
N SER A 316 15.71 28.65 -2.46
CA SER A 316 15.18 27.59 -1.59
C SER A 316 16.23 26.52 -1.32
N THR A 317 16.12 25.85 -0.17
CA THR A 317 16.97 24.76 0.28
C THR A 317 17.10 23.65 -0.77
N PRO A 318 16.00 23.09 -1.33
CA PRO A 318 16.09 22.11 -2.42
C PRO A 318 16.33 22.73 -3.81
N LYS A 319 16.57 24.05 -3.86
CA LYS A 319 16.72 24.83 -5.09
C LYS A 319 15.62 24.53 -6.10
N ALA A 320 14.38 24.45 -5.63
CA ALA A 320 13.22 24.02 -6.39
C ALA A 320 12.09 25.03 -6.33
N ILE A 321 11.18 24.92 -7.30
CA ILE A 321 9.92 25.65 -7.39
C ILE A 321 8.85 24.65 -7.85
N ILE A 322 7.72 24.59 -7.14
CA ILE A 322 6.52 23.87 -7.60
C ILE A 322 6.00 24.57 -8.85
N ARG A 323 5.95 23.84 -9.96
CA ARG A 323 5.41 24.32 -11.24
C ARG A 323 4.02 23.80 -11.51
N ASP A 324 3.66 22.69 -10.90
CA ASP A 324 2.36 22.06 -11.02
C ASP A 324 2.06 21.22 -9.78
N ALA A 325 0.79 21.19 -9.39
CA ALA A 325 0.26 20.26 -8.42
C ALA A 325 -0.99 19.65 -9.05
N THR A 326 -0.92 18.37 -9.39
CA THR A 326 -2.04 17.61 -9.95
C THR A 326 -2.73 16.85 -8.81
N ASP A 327 -4.03 17.02 -8.66
CA ASP A 327 -4.86 16.29 -7.68
C ASP A 327 -5.39 15.00 -8.29
N PHE A 328 -5.18 13.88 -7.60
CA PHE A 328 -5.55 12.53 -8.02
C PHE A 328 -6.50 11.83 -7.06
N ARG A 329 -6.94 12.47 -5.97
CA ARG A 329 -7.77 11.81 -4.94
C ARG A 329 -9.06 11.18 -5.47
N GLY A 330 -9.66 11.78 -6.51
CA GLY A 330 -10.84 11.22 -7.18
C GLY A 330 -10.55 10.30 -8.38
N SER A 331 -9.28 9.93 -8.59
CA SER A 331 -8.84 9.09 -9.71
C SER A 331 -8.39 7.74 -9.19
N GLU A 332 -8.98 6.66 -9.69
CA GLU A 332 -8.48 5.30 -9.46
C GLU A 332 -7.18 5.12 -10.27
N ILE A 333 -6.04 5.33 -9.64
CA ILE A 333 -4.71 5.13 -10.21
C ILE A 333 -3.97 4.10 -9.35
N SER A 334 -3.91 2.86 -9.82
CA SER A 334 -3.14 1.78 -9.20
C SER A 334 -1.76 1.62 -9.85
N GLY A 335 -0.72 1.38 -9.05
CA GLY A 335 0.69 1.37 -9.44
C GLY A 335 1.16 0.15 -10.23
N THR A 336 0.26 -0.75 -10.59
CA THR A 336 0.56 -1.93 -11.42
C THR A 336 -0.27 -1.86 -12.70
N ALA A 337 0.39 -1.65 -13.83
CA ALA A 337 -0.27 -1.79 -15.12
C ALA A 337 -0.75 -3.24 -15.28
N ALA A 338 -2.06 -3.44 -15.49
CA ALA A 338 -2.61 -4.73 -15.84
C ALA A 338 -1.88 -5.27 -17.09
N VAL A 339 -1.27 -6.45 -16.99
CA VAL A 339 -0.74 -7.13 -18.16
C VAL A 339 -1.94 -7.55 -18.99
N ALA A 340 -2.21 -6.84 -20.08
CA ALA A 340 -3.23 -7.25 -21.04
C ALA A 340 -2.82 -8.62 -21.61
N SER A 341 -3.41 -9.70 -21.10
CA SER A 341 -3.28 -11.00 -21.73
C SER A 341 -4.07 -10.94 -23.04
N ASP A 342 -3.36 -10.95 -24.17
CA ASP A 342 -3.99 -11.21 -25.45
C ASP A 342 -4.72 -12.56 -25.35
N HIS A 343 -6.02 -12.57 -25.68
CA HIS A 343 -6.80 -13.80 -25.66
C HIS A 343 -6.23 -14.83 -26.65
N GLY A 344 -5.48 -14.37 -27.68
CA GLY A 344 -4.73 -15.21 -28.61
C GLY A 344 -3.47 -15.88 -28.04
N ALA A 345 -3.03 -15.49 -26.84
CA ALA A 345 -1.84 -16.04 -26.18
C ALA A 345 -2.15 -17.20 -25.22
N LEU A 346 -3.44 -17.56 -25.07
CA LEU A 346 -3.85 -18.72 -24.27
C LEU A 346 -3.44 -20.02 -24.98
N ALA A 347 -2.75 -20.91 -24.26
CA ALA A 347 -2.48 -22.26 -24.75
C ALA A 347 -3.80 -23.04 -24.84
N GLY A 348 -4.00 -23.78 -25.94
CA GLY A 348 -5.20 -24.61 -26.13
C GLY A 348 -6.31 -24.01 -27.00
N LEU A 349 -6.20 -22.77 -27.49
CA LEU A 349 -7.22 -22.17 -28.38
C LEU A 349 -7.53 -22.98 -29.67
N ALA A 350 -6.62 -23.88 -30.05
CA ALA A 350 -6.76 -24.75 -31.22
C ALA A 350 -7.06 -26.21 -30.85
N ASP A 351 -7.15 -26.55 -29.56
CA ASP A 351 -7.67 -27.85 -29.18
C ASP A 351 -9.20 -27.82 -29.20
N ASP A 352 -9.78 -28.87 -29.78
CA ASP A 352 -11.22 -29.11 -29.76
C ASP A 352 -11.50 -29.91 -28.48
N ASP A 353 -11.43 -29.24 -27.34
CA ASP A 353 -11.66 -29.82 -26.01
C ASP A 353 -13.16 -29.93 -25.67
N HIS A 354 -14.02 -29.42 -26.54
CA HIS A 354 -15.45 -29.56 -26.50
C HIS A 354 -15.92 -30.41 -27.68
N SER A 355 -16.79 -31.40 -27.47
CA SER A 355 -17.42 -32.13 -28.57
C SER A 355 -18.44 -31.23 -29.30
N GLN A 356 -17.96 -30.28 -30.10
CA GLN A 356 -18.83 -29.43 -30.90
C GLN A 356 -19.30 -30.21 -32.14
N TYR A 357 -20.52 -30.72 -32.00
CA TYR A 357 -21.37 -31.31 -33.03
C TYR A 357 -20.97 -32.73 -33.46
N VAL A 358 -21.82 -33.69 -33.05
CA VAL A 358 -22.06 -34.88 -33.88
C VAL A 358 -22.51 -34.34 -35.24
N LEU A 359 -21.64 -34.44 -36.25
CA LEU A 359 -22.07 -34.32 -37.63
C LEU A 359 -23.14 -35.40 -37.84
N ALA A 360 -24.40 -34.98 -37.94
CA ALA A 360 -25.43 -35.88 -38.40
C ALA A 360 -25.12 -36.17 -39.87
N ASP A 361 -24.65 -37.40 -40.10
CA ASP A 361 -24.37 -37.98 -41.41
C ASP A 361 -25.48 -37.62 -42.40
N GLY A 362 -25.10 -36.96 -43.49
CA GLY A 362 -25.87 -36.86 -44.74
C GLY A 362 -25.13 -37.59 -45.84
#